data_AF-A0A7X1XJV2-F1
#
_entry.id   AF-A0A7X1XJV2-F1
#
_cell.length_a   1.000
_cell.length_b   1.000
_cell.length_c   1.000
_cell.angle_alpha   90.00
_cell.angle_beta   90.00
_cell.angle_gamma   90.00
#
_symmetry.space_group_name_H-M   'P 1'
#
loop_
_entity.id
_entity.type
_entity.pdbx_description
1 polymer ?
#
loop_
_entity_poly.entity_id
_entity_poly.type
_entity_poly.pdbx_seq_one_letter_code
_entity_poly.pdbx_strand_id
1 'polypeptide(L)'
;MSFRTRVYMNPDVENVRGENELAFWEARWPEWVDDLLEAGKLTQSRSDNYPSLYRGLASDILPMLPPDRGTYPARLFKPEVHWERINACPPDAVLGIEIWDQG
;
A
#
# COMPACT_ATOMS: atom_id res chain seq x y z
N MET A 1 17.63 3.81 -3.61
CA MET A 1 16.84 2.82 -2.85
C MET A 1 15.49 2.69 -3.50
N SER A 2 15.15 1.47 -3.90
CA SER A 2 13.81 1.11 -4.38
C SER A 2 13.04 0.50 -3.23
N PHE A 3 11.76 0.84 -3.12
CA PHE A 3 10.85 0.34 -2.11
C PHE A 3 9.73 -0.39 -2.82
N ARG A 4 9.50 -1.63 -2.41
CA ARG A 4 8.31 -2.38 -2.77
C ARG A 4 7.21 -1.99 -1.81
N THR A 5 6.07 -1.57 -2.33
CA THR A 5 4.89 -1.21 -1.54
C THR A 5 3.74 -2.12 -1.94
N ARG A 6 3.11 -2.75 -0.94
CA ARG A 6 1.88 -3.52 -1.11
C ARG A 6 0.80 -2.93 -0.21
N VAL A 7 -0.39 -2.80 -0.76
CA VAL A 7 -1.59 -2.41 -0.03
C VAL A 7 -2.62 -3.53 -0.12
N TYR A 8 -3.18 -3.91 1.03
CA TYR A 8 -4.13 -5.02 1.11
C TYR A 8 -5.17 -4.79 2.20
N MET A 9 -6.35 -5.38 2.03
CA MET A 9 -7.41 -5.38 3.04
C MET A 9 -7.12 -6.42 4.13
N ASN A 10 -7.69 -6.19 5.32
CA ASN A 10 -7.67 -7.12 6.46
C ASN A 10 -6.24 -7.50 6.93
N PRO A 11 -5.45 -6.52 7.42
CA PRO A 11 -4.08 -6.77 7.87
C PRO A 11 -3.93 -7.73 9.06
N ASP A 12 -5.02 -8.06 9.74
CA ASP A 12 -5.03 -8.98 10.88
C ASP A 12 -5.21 -10.45 10.47
N VAL A 13 -5.51 -10.75 9.20
CA VAL A 13 -5.70 -12.11 8.70
C VAL A 13 -4.50 -12.52 7.85
N GLU A 14 -3.55 -13.24 8.43
CA GLU A 14 -2.30 -13.61 7.75
C GLU A 14 -2.50 -14.53 6.52
N ASN A 15 -3.61 -15.26 6.45
CA ASN A 15 -3.82 -16.32 5.46
C ASN A 15 -4.53 -15.86 4.17
N VAL A 16 -4.82 -14.57 4.01
CA VAL A 16 -5.62 -14.03 2.90
C VAL A 16 -4.93 -12.87 2.15
N ARG A 17 -3.63 -12.65 2.38
CA ARG A 17 -2.90 -11.49 1.86
C ARG A 17 -2.92 -11.39 0.33
N GLY A 18 -2.89 -12.52 -0.39
CA GLY A 18 -2.97 -12.53 -1.86
C GLY A 18 -4.38 -12.22 -2.41
N GLU A 19 -5.42 -12.66 -1.71
CA GLU A 19 -6.82 -12.45 -2.11
C GLU A 19 -7.33 -11.05 -1.74
N ASN A 20 -6.69 -10.40 -0.78
CA ASN A 20 -7.03 -9.05 -0.34
C ASN A 20 -6.06 -7.98 -0.85
N GLU A 21 -5.09 -8.35 -1.69
CA GLU A 21 -4.20 -7.38 -2.33
C GLU A 21 -5.03 -6.41 -3.18
N LEU A 22 -4.88 -5.13 -2.89
CA LEU A 22 -5.51 -4.02 -3.59
C LEU A 22 -4.58 -3.43 -4.63
N ALA A 23 -3.32 -3.24 -4.23
CA ALA A 23 -2.32 -2.64 -5.09
C ALA A 23 -0.92 -3.09 -4.69
N PHE A 24 -0.05 -3.20 -5.68
CA PHE A 24 1.34 -3.61 -5.53
C PHE A 24 2.20 -2.85 -6.53
N TRP A 25 3.29 -2.23 -6.07
CA TRP A 25 4.22 -1.54 -6.95
C TRP A 25 5.60 -1.42 -6.33
N GLU A 26 6.58 -1.14 -7.17
CA GLU A 26 7.95 -0.85 -6.74
C GLU A 26 8.32 0.55 -7.24
N ALA A 27 8.67 1.43 -6.31
CA ALA A 27 8.98 2.82 -6.58
C ALA A 27 9.94 3.38 -5.52
N ARG A 28 10.22 4.67 -5.57
CA ARG A 28 10.82 5.39 -4.43
C ARG A 28 9.87 5.37 -3.23
N TRP A 29 10.39 5.74 -2.05
CA TRP A 29 9.60 5.87 -0.83
C TRP A 29 8.30 6.66 -1.08
N PRO A 30 7.13 6.12 -0.71
CA PRO A 30 5.87 6.83 -0.84
C PRO A 30 5.80 7.98 0.19
N GLU A 31 6.05 9.22 -0.26
CA GLU A 31 6.06 10.42 0.60
C GLU A 31 4.74 10.59 1.37
N TRP A 32 3.61 10.18 0.77
CA TRP A 32 2.30 10.19 1.41
C TRP A 32 2.20 9.31 2.67
N VAL A 33 3.08 8.33 2.86
CA VAL A 33 3.11 7.52 4.09
C VAL A 33 3.56 8.37 5.27
N ASP A 34 4.58 9.22 5.10
CA ASP A 34 4.99 10.19 6.13
C ASP A 34 3.87 11.19 6.39
N ASP A 35 3.28 11.79 5.36
CA ASP A 35 2.16 12.73 5.52
C ASP A 35 1.01 12.13 6.34
N LEU A 36 0.63 10.87 6.06
CA LEU A 36 -0.45 10.20 6.78
C LEU A 36 -0.03 9.75 8.19
N LEU A 37 1.24 9.43 8.42
CA LEU A 37 1.77 9.15 9.76
C LEU A 37 1.76 10.42 10.62
N GLU A 38 2.24 11.54 10.09
CA GLU A 38 2.22 12.85 10.75
C GLU A 38 0.79 13.31 11.02
N ALA A 39 -0.13 13.04 10.11
CA ALA A 39 -1.57 13.32 10.30
C ALA A 39 -2.26 12.37 11.30
N GLY A 40 -1.58 11.33 11.81
CA GLY A 40 -2.16 10.33 12.71
C GLY A 40 -3.17 9.39 12.05
N LYS A 41 -3.17 9.33 10.72
CA LYS A 41 -4.07 8.48 9.89
C LYS A 41 -3.48 7.10 9.65
N LEU A 42 -2.15 6.99 9.69
CA LEU A 42 -1.44 5.73 9.71
C LEU A 42 -0.91 5.42 11.10
N THR A 43 -0.95 4.14 11.46
CA THR A 43 -0.30 3.58 12.63
C THR A 43 0.72 2.56 12.18
N GLN A 44 2.00 2.79 12.49
CA GLN A 44 3.04 1.79 12.27
C GLN A 44 2.87 0.66 13.28
N SER A 45 2.50 -0.52 12.78
CA SER A 45 2.27 -1.71 13.62
C SER A 45 3.52 -2.60 13.73
N ARG A 46 4.42 -2.54 12.75
CA ARG A 46 5.67 -3.32 12.77
C ARG A 46 6.79 -2.54 12.10
N SER A 47 7.97 -2.52 12.72
CA SER A 47 9.20 -1.92 12.17
C SER A 47 10.39 -2.90 12.14
N ASP A 48 10.18 -4.16 12.48
CA ASP A 48 11.24 -5.18 12.58
C ASP A 48 11.73 -5.62 11.19
N ASN A 49 12.75 -4.93 10.68
CA ASN A 49 13.71 -5.39 9.68
C ASN A 49 13.11 -6.03 8.40
N TYR A 50 12.17 -5.34 7.75
CA TYR A 50 11.66 -5.62 6.39
C TYR A 50 10.61 -6.76 6.33
N PRO A 51 9.30 -6.47 6.19
CA PRO A 51 8.67 -5.17 5.89
C PRO A 51 8.32 -4.32 7.11
N SER A 52 8.35 -3.00 6.91
CA SER A 52 7.60 -2.07 7.76
C SER A 52 6.11 -2.20 7.44
N LEU A 53 5.29 -2.41 8.48
CA LEU A 53 3.85 -2.55 8.35
C LEU A 53 3.17 -1.31 8.92
N TYR A 54 2.40 -0.64 8.07
CA TYR A 54 1.52 0.47 8.45
C TYR A 54 0.07 0.04 8.30
N ARG A 55 -0.81 0.64 9.12
CA ARG A 55 -2.24 0.40 9.09
C ARG A 55 -2.98 1.73 9.05
N GLY A 56 -4.03 1.83 8.25
CA GLY A 56 -4.90 3.00 8.22
C GLY A 56 -6.21 2.74 7.49
N LEU A 57 -7.04 3.76 7.38
CA LEU A 57 -8.36 3.64 6.75
C LEU A 57 -8.25 3.61 5.22
N ALA A 58 -9.12 2.83 4.59
CA ALA A 58 -9.25 2.78 3.15
C ALA A 58 -9.56 4.17 2.56
N SER A 59 -10.41 4.97 3.20
CA SER A 59 -10.68 6.36 2.78
C SER A 59 -9.43 7.24 2.62
N ASP A 60 -8.39 7.04 3.43
CA ASP A 60 -7.17 7.83 3.37
C ASP A 60 -6.13 7.22 2.42
N ILE A 61 -6.09 5.90 2.31
CA ILE A 61 -5.07 5.16 1.56
C ILE A 61 -5.46 4.96 0.09
N LEU A 62 -6.71 4.60 -0.21
CA LEU A 62 -7.19 4.39 -1.58
C LEU A 62 -6.93 5.58 -2.52
N PRO A 63 -7.15 6.86 -2.15
CA PRO A 63 -6.85 7.98 -3.03
C PRO A 63 -5.35 8.21 -3.25
N MET A 64 -4.47 7.61 -2.43
CA MET A 64 -3.00 7.71 -2.58
C MET A 64 -2.42 6.64 -3.49
N LEU A 65 -3.23 5.63 -3.87
CA LEU A 65 -2.78 4.56 -4.75
C LEU A 65 -2.38 5.12 -6.12
N PRO A 66 -1.28 4.62 -6.72
CA PRO A 66 -0.87 5.10 -8.02
C PRO A 66 -1.98 4.87 -9.05
N PRO A 67 -2.31 5.87 -9.89
CA PRO A 67 -3.26 5.64 -10.97
C PRO A 67 -2.70 4.56 -11.89
N ASP A 68 -3.56 3.70 -12.43
CA ASP A 68 -3.27 2.66 -13.45
C ASP A 68 -2.67 3.21 -14.75
N ARG A 69 -2.39 4.52 -14.79
CA ARG A 69 -1.96 5.21 -15.98
C ARG A 69 -0.45 5.08 -16.07
N GLY A 70 -0.04 4.07 -16.85
CA GLY A 70 1.29 3.92 -17.41
C GLY A 70 1.76 5.17 -18.17
N THR A 71 2.14 6.21 -17.43
CA THR A 71 2.76 7.41 -17.95
C THR A 71 4.08 7.62 -17.21
N TYR A 72 5.16 7.30 -17.93
CA TYR A 72 6.58 7.67 -17.71
C TYR A 72 7.51 6.72 -16.91
N PRO A 73 8.71 6.38 -17.44
CA PRO A 73 8.96 5.52 -18.59
C PRO A 73 8.75 4.02 -18.26
N ALA A 74 7.94 3.37 -19.08
CA ALA A 74 7.31 2.08 -18.85
C ALA A 74 8.16 0.83 -19.17
N ARG A 75 9.27 0.56 -18.47
CA ARG A 75 9.98 -0.73 -18.67
C ARG A 75 10.43 -1.51 -17.43
N LEU A 76 10.32 -0.98 -16.21
CA LEU A 76 10.84 -1.70 -15.04
C LEU A 76 9.80 -2.06 -13.97
N PHE A 77 8.79 -1.23 -13.70
CA PHE A 77 7.85 -1.50 -12.61
C PHE A 77 6.44 -1.04 -12.99
N LYS A 78 5.60 -1.97 -13.46
CA LYS A 78 4.17 -1.71 -13.66
C LYS A 78 3.49 -1.87 -12.30
N PRO A 79 2.75 -0.86 -11.80
CA PRO A 79 1.91 -1.05 -10.63
C PRO A 79 0.80 -2.05 -10.98
N GLU A 80 0.64 -3.09 -10.17
CA GLU A 80 -0.49 -4.01 -10.21
C GLU A 80 -1.58 -3.44 -9.31
N VAL A 81 -2.69 -2.99 -9.89
CA VAL A 81 -3.79 -2.36 -9.14
C VAL A 81 -5.10 -3.12 -9.44
N HIS A 82 -5.67 -3.70 -8.39
CA HIS A 82 -6.91 -4.49 -8.46
C HIS A 82 -8.12 -3.59 -8.21
N TRP A 83 -8.50 -2.80 -9.21
CA TRP A 83 -9.61 -1.82 -9.11
C TRP A 83 -10.95 -2.44 -8.70
N GLU A 84 -11.23 -3.68 -9.11
CA GLU A 84 -12.44 -4.39 -8.69
C GLU A 84 -12.50 -4.56 -7.17
N ARG A 85 -11.36 -4.88 -6.54
CA ARG A 85 -11.25 -5.02 -5.08
C ARG A 85 -11.26 -3.66 -4.39
N ILE A 86 -10.60 -2.65 -4.97
CA ILE A 86 -10.60 -1.28 -4.45
C ILE A 86 -12.03 -0.71 -4.42
N ASN A 87 -12.79 -0.87 -5.51
CA ASN A 87 -14.17 -0.38 -5.59
C ASN A 87 -15.13 -1.15 -4.68
N ALA A 88 -14.84 -2.42 -4.41
CA ALA A 88 -15.59 -3.23 -3.45
C ALA A 88 -15.12 -3.02 -2.00
N CYS A 89 -14.00 -2.32 -1.78
CA CYS A 89 -13.44 -2.08 -0.46
C CYS A 89 -14.29 -1.02 0.27
N PRO A 90 -14.81 -1.33 1.47
CA PRO A 90 -15.54 -0.33 2.23
C PRO A 90 -14.57 0.77 2.71
N PRO A 91 -14.97 2.05 2.67
CA PRO A 91 -14.11 3.19 3.05
C PRO A 91 -13.60 3.13 4.50
N ASP A 92 -14.38 2.49 5.38
CA ASP A 92 -14.07 2.32 6.80
C ASP A 92 -13.19 1.08 7.08
N ALA A 93 -12.82 0.29 6.05
CA ALA A 93 -11.92 -0.84 6.26
C ALA A 93 -10.51 -0.38 6.62
N VAL A 94 -9.89 -1.12 7.54
CA VAL A 94 -8.47 -0.97 7.83
C VAL A 94 -7.67 -1.69 6.75
N LEU A 95 -6.80 -0.96 6.06
CA LEU A 95 -5.84 -1.49 5.11
C LEU A 95 -4.47 -1.63 5.75
N GLY A 96 -3.76 -2.69 5.37
CA GLY A 96 -2.35 -2.86 5.61
C GLY A 96 -1.53 -2.29 4.47
N ILE A 97 -0.45 -1.59 4.80
CA ILE A 97 0.59 -1.17 3.87
C ILE A 97 1.87 -1.86 4.31
N GLU A 98 2.41 -2.72 3.47
CA GLU A 98 3.73 -3.33 3.66
C GLU A 98 4.73 -2.63 2.75
N ILE A 99 5.83 -2.16 3.34
CA ILE A 99 6.93 -1.54 2.60
C ILE A 99 8.21 -2.32 2.86
N TRP A 100 8.81 -2.85 1.80
CA TRP A 100 10.11 -3.50 1.82
C TRP A 100 11.12 -2.62 1.08
N ASP A 101 12.18 -2.19 1.75
CA ASP A 101 13.33 -1.65 1.03
C ASP A 101 14.07 -2.79 0.29
N GLN A 102 14.47 -2.53 -0.95
CA GLN A 102 15.07 -3.53 -1.85
C GLN A 102 16.61 -3.44 -1.88
N GLY A 103 17.25 -2.64 -1.03
CA GLY A 103 18.69 -2.35 -1.07
C GLY A 103 19.06 -1.21 -2.02
#